data_AF-A0A7V9F3D8-F1
#
_entry.id   AF-A0A7V9F3D8-F1
#
_cell.length_a   1.000
_cell.length_b   1.000
_cell.length_c   1.000
_cell.angle_alpha   90.00
_cell.angle_beta   90.00
_cell.angle_gamma   90.00
#
_symmetry.space_group_name_H-M   'P 1'
#
loop_
_entity.id
_entity.type
_entity.pdbx_description
1 polymer ?
#
loop_
_entity_poly.entity_id
_entity_poly.type
_entity_poly.pdbx_seq_one_letter_code
_entity_poly.pdbx_strand_id
1 'polypeptide(L)'
;MTSPQSTTWWQRARQEFESRLPMPITHVVPVEHVETPAVIVRRRRVVAGVCLLGTGLLGVSLSTRPGSKEFYGLTAAVAATWTAGGLLSGPLHLGWIQSRDQRLRRPISTPAATGVGAFGFFYGCALVARSIPVLDRAIGNVLAFTEEGSTPLILATTL
;
A
#
# COMPACT_ATOMS: atom_id res chain seq x y z
N MET A 1 54.21 14.48 -14.33
CA MET A 1 53.59 13.82 -13.16
C MET A 1 52.09 14.06 -13.23
N THR A 2 51.33 13.12 -13.78
CA THR A 2 49.86 13.18 -13.85
C THR A 2 49.31 11.95 -13.15
N SER A 3 48.81 12.12 -11.94
CA SER A 3 48.14 11.07 -11.17
C SER A 3 46.84 10.66 -11.89
N PRO A 4 46.60 9.37 -12.17
CA PRO A 4 45.32 8.92 -12.71
C PRO A 4 44.25 9.07 -11.63
N GLN A 5 43.23 9.90 -11.90
CA GLN A 5 42.09 10.04 -11.01
C GLN A 5 41.32 8.73 -10.95
N SER A 6 41.42 8.05 -9.81
CA SER A 6 40.60 6.89 -9.49
C SER A 6 39.16 7.36 -9.31
N THR A 7 38.36 7.29 -10.38
CA THR A 7 36.90 7.31 -10.26
C THR A 7 36.50 6.03 -9.53
N THR A 8 36.50 6.13 -8.20
CA THR A 8 36.16 5.04 -7.29
C THR A 8 34.80 4.48 -7.72
N TRP A 9 34.74 3.16 -7.87
CA TRP A 9 33.52 2.44 -8.28
C TRP A 9 32.29 2.83 -7.44
N TRP A 10 32.52 3.27 -6.20
CA TRP A 10 31.52 3.89 -5.31
C TRP A 10 30.86 5.16 -5.87
N GLN A 11 31.61 6.05 -6.55
CA GLN A 11 31.06 7.25 -7.17
C GLN A 11 30.16 6.91 -8.35
N ARG A 12 30.53 5.90 -9.15
CA ARG A 12 29.69 5.39 -10.24
C ARG A 12 28.40 4.76 -9.72
N ALA A 13 28.49 3.90 -8.70
CA ALA A 13 27.34 3.28 -8.07
C ALA A 13 26.40 4.34 -7.44
N ARG A 14 26.97 5.38 -6.82
CA ARG A 14 26.19 6.45 -6.22
C ARG A 14 25.53 7.36 -7.26
N GLN A 15 26.20 7.68 -8.36
CA GLN A 15 25.60 8.44 -9.46
C GLN A 15 24.48 7.67 -10.16
N GLU A 16 24.63 6.35 -10.36
CA GLU A 16 23.54 5.49 -10.83
C GLU A 16 22.36 5.44 -9.85
N PHE A 17 22.62 5.51 -8.55
CA PHE A 17 21.57 5.50 -7.55
C PHE A 17 20.84 6.86 -7.49
N GLU A 18 21.59 7.97 -7.52
CA GLU A 18 21.03 9.31 -7.50
C GLU A 18 20.28 9.67 -8.81
N SER A 19 20.66 9.10 -9.96
CA SER A 19 19.92 9.25 -11.22
C SER A 19 18.60 8.48 -11.26
N ARG A 20 18.47 7.43 -10.42
CA ARG A 20 17.23 6.66 -10.21
C ARG A 20 16.27 7.33 -9.23
N LEU A 21 16.69 8.39 -8.53
CA LEU A 21 15.81 9.11 -7.62
C LEU A 21 14.81 9.99 -8.41
N PRO A 22 13.53 9.99 -8.01
CA PRO A 22 12.51 10.83 -8.63
C PRO A 22 12.80 12.32 -8.40
N MET A 23 12.23 13.18 -9.25
CA MET A 23 12.27 14.63 -9.05
C MET A 23 11.65 15.03 -7.70
N PRO A 24 12.07 16.17 -7.12
CA PRO A 24 11.53 16.66 -5.84
C PRO A 24 9.99 16.78 -5.87
N ILE A 25 9.35 16.48 -4.74
CA ILE A 25 7.87 16.55 -4.55
C ILE A 25 7.29 17.94 -4.86
N THR A 26 8.13 18.98 -4.86
CA THR A 26 7.75 20.36 -5.17
C THR A 26 7.52 20.62 -6.66
N HIS A 27 7.90 19.70 -7.55
CA HIS A 27 7.68 19.86 -8.98
C HIS A 27 6.27 19.44 -9.36
N VAL A 28 5.38 20.42 -9.53
CA VAL A 28 4.02 20.21 -10.02
C VAL A 28 3.98 20.54 -11.51
N VAL A 29 3.73 19.54 -12.35
CA VAL A 29 3.47 19.77 -13.77
C VAL A 29 2.02 20.29 -13.89
N PRO A 30 1.78 21.47 -14.48
CA PRO A 30 0.43 21.92 -14.78
C PRO A 30 -0.09 21.07 -15.93
N VAL A 31 -0.97 20.11 -15.63
CA VAL A 31 -1.69 19.36 -16.65
C VAL A 31 -3.17 19.68 -16.50
N GLU A 32 -3.69 20.54 -17.37
CA GLU A 32 -5.13 20.71 -17.54
C GLU A 32 -5.71 19.42 -18.12
N HIS A 33 -6.46 18.69 -17.30
CA HIS A 33 -7.19 17.51 -17.74
C HIS A 33 -8.67 17.86 -17.90
N VAL A 34 -9.12 18.00 -19.14
CA VAL A 34 -10.56 18.09 -19.45
C VAL A 34 -11.13 16.68 -19.52
N GLU A 35 -11.51 16.11 -18.37
CA GLU A 35 -12.30 14.87 -18.34
C GLU A 35 -13.79 15.16 -18.60
N THR A 36 -14.41 14.44 -19.53
CA THR A 36 -15.84 14.58 -19.80
C THR A 36 -16.66 14.19 -18.55
N PRO A 37 -17.71 14.96 -18.17
CA PRO A 37 -18.52 14.68 -16.98
C PRO A 37 -19.05 13.24 -16.88
N ALA A 38 -19.35 12.60 -18.02
CA ALA A 38 -19.80 11.22 -18.10
C ALA A 38 -18.76 10.20 -17.57
N VAL A 39 -17.47 10.44 -17.80
CA VAL A 39 -16.37 9.57 -17.31
C VAL A 39 -16.24 9.68 -15.80
N ILE A 40 -16.31 10.90 -15.27
CA ILE A 40 -16.27 11.17 -13.83
C ILE A 40 -17.42 10.47 -13.11
N VAL A 41 -18.64 10.57 -13.63
CA VAL A 41 -19.82 9.91 -13.05
C VAL A 41 -19.69 8.38 -13.09
N ARG A 42 -19.24 7.81 -14.22
CA ARG A 42 -18.98 6.36 -14.33
C ARG A 42 -17.95 5.90 -13.30
N ARG A 43 -16.83 6.61 -13.17
CA ARG A 43 -15.75 6.29 -12.22
C ARG A 43 -16.23 6.37 -10.77
N ARG A 44 -16.97 7.43 -10.41
CA ARG A 44 -17.56 7.57 -9.07
C ARG A 44 -18.52 6.42 -8.75
N ARG A 45 -19.36 6.00 -9.70
CA ARG A 45 -20.27 4.86 -9.51
C ARG A 45 -19.53 3.55 -9.30
N VAL A 46 -18.49 3.29 -10.10
CA VAL A 46 -17.65 2.09 -9.94
C VAL A 46 -16.96 2.10 -8.59
N VAL A 47 -16.30 3.21 -8.22
CA VAL A 47 -15.62 3.33 -6.93
C VAL A 47 -16.59 3.16 -5.77
N ALA A 48 -17.74 3.84 -5.80
CA ALA A 48 -18.75 3.71 -4.76
C ALA A 48 -19.27 2.26 -4.63
N GLY A 49 -19.58 1.61 -5.75
CA GLY A 49 -20.03 0.21 -5.76
C GLY A 49 -18.98 -0.75 -5.23
N VAL A 50 -17.72 -0.59 -5.65
CA VAL A 50 -16.59 -1.39 -5.17
C VAL A 50 -16.35 -1.16 -3.68
N CYS A 51 -16.43 0.07 -3.19
CA CYS A 51 -16.28 0.36 -1.77
C CYS A 51 -17.40 -0.30 -0.95
N LEU A 52 -18.65 -0.19 -1.39
CA LEU A 52 -19.78 -0.84 -0.70
C LEU A 52 -19.61 -2.36 -0.66
N LEU A 53 -19.27 -2.98 -1.80
CA LEU A 53 -19.04 -4.42 -1.87
C LEU A 53 -17.82 -4.84 -1.04
N GLY A 54 -16.68 -4.18 -1.23
CA GLY A 54 -15.43 -4.49 -0.54
C GLY A 54 -15.55 -4.35 0.97
N THR A 55 -16.18 -3.28 1.46
CA THR A 55 -16.44 -3.10 2.90
C THR A 55 -17.43 -4.13 3.44
N GLY A 56 -18.48 -4.46 2.68
CA GLY A 56 -19.43 -5.51 3.07
C GLY A 56 -18.75 -6.89 3.17
N LEU A 57 -18.01 -7.29 2.15
CA LEU A 57 -17.22 -8.53 2.15
C LEU A 57 -16.19 -8.55 3.28
N LEU A 58 -15.54 -7.41 3.56
CA LEU A 58 -14.58 -7.29 4.65
C LEU A 58 -15.27 -7.48 6.01
N GLY A 59 -16.43 -6.86 6.22
CA GLY A 59 -17.22 -7.04 7.44
C GLY A 59 -17.67 -8.49 7.65
N VAL A 60 -18.09 -9.18 6.58
CA VAL A 60 -18.42 -10.61 6.63
C VAL A 60 -17.16 -11.44 6.95
N SER A 61 -16.04 -11.16 6.27
CA SER A 61 -14.76 -11.83 6.52
C SER A 61 -14.32 -11.72 7.97
N LEU A 62 -14.49 -10.55 8.60
CA LEU A 62 -14.15 -10.33 10.01
C LEU A 62 -15.11 -11.00 10.99
N SER A 63 -16.33 -11.31 10.54
CA SER A 63 -17.32 -12.06 11.33
C SER A 63 -17.15 -13.58 11.22
N THR A 64 -16.36 -14.05 10.26
CA THR A 64 -16.03 -15.46 10.08
C THR A 64 -14.91 -15.89 11.03
N ARG A 65 -14.97 -17.15 11.48
CA ARG A 65 -13.96 -17.72 12.39
C ARG A 65 -12.56 -17.58 11.80
N PRO A 66 -11.61 -16.88 12.47
CA PRO A 66 -10.25 -16.72 11.98
C PRO A 66 -9.57 -18.07 11.71
N GLY A 67 -8.79 -18.16 10.63
CA GLY A 67 -8.06 -19.38 10.25
C GLY A 67 -8.88 -20.48 9.57
N SER A 68 -10.19 -20.27 9.37
CA SER A 68 -11.04 -21.19 8.60
C SER A 68 -10.85 -21.06 7.08
N LYS A 69 -11.22 -22.10 6.31
CA LYS A 69 -11.19 -22.05 4.83
C LYS A 69 -12.09 -20.94 4.28
N GLU A 70 -13.22 -20.70 4.95
CA GLU A 70 -14.17 -19.66 4.59
C GLU A 70 -13.58 -18.26 4.79
N PHE A 71 -12.88 -18.02 5.91
CA PHE A 71 -12.17 -16.77 6.15
C PHE A 71 -11.14 -16.47 5.04
N TYR A 72 -10.35 -17.45 4.64
CA TYR A 72 -9.39 -17.27 3.54
C TYR A 72 -10.10 -17.03 2.19
N GLY A 73 -11.19 -17.74 1.93
CA GLY A 73 -12.02 -17.53 0.74
C GLY A 73 -12.58 -16.10 0.68
N LEU A 74 -13.11 -15.59 1.79
CA LEU A 74 -13.65 -14.24 1.91
C LEU A 74 -12.55 -13.19 1.79
N THR A 75 -11.41 -13.37 2.44
CA THR A 75 -10.26 -12.46 2.33
C THR A 75 -9.74 -12.39 0.89
N ALA A 76 -9.69 -13.53 0.19
CA ALA A 76 -9.33 -13.57 -1.22
C ALA A 76 -10.37 -12.85 -2.09
N ALA A 77 -11.67 -13.00 -1.80
CA ALA A 77 -12.74 -12.29 -2.48
C ALA A 77 -12.68 -10.77 -2.25
N VAL A 78 -12.34 -10.33 -1.04
CA VAL A 78 -12.07 -8.91 -0.72
C VAL A 78 -10.90 -8.40 -1.58
N ALA A 79 -9.77 -9.10 -1.61
CA ALA A 79 -8.61 -8.72 -2.42
C ALA A 79 -8.95 -8.66 -3.93
N ALA A 80 -9.70 -9.63 -4.43
CA ALA A 80 -10.19 -9.66 -5.81
C ALA A 80 -11.11 -8.47 -6.11
N THR A 81 -11.99 -8.10 -5.18
CA THR A 81 -12.92 -6.97 -5.31
C THR A 81 -12.16 -5.65 -5.45
N TRP A 82 -11.17 -5.39 -4.59
CA TRP A 82 -10.34 -4.19 -4.68
C TRP A 82 -9.51 -4.16 -5.96
N THR A 83 -8.95 -5.30 -6.36
CA THR A 83 -8.17 -5.42 -7.59
C THR A 83 -9.03 -5.14 -8.82
N ALA A 84 -10.19 -5.79 -8.92
CA ALA A 84 -11.14 -5.59 -10.01
C ALA A 84 -11.66 -4.15 -10.03
N GLY A 85 -11.98 -3.58 -8.87
CA GLY A 85 -12.43 -2.20 -8.76
C GLY A 85 -11.39 -1.17 -9.20
N GLY A 86 -10.11 -1.40 -8.87
CA GLY A 86 -9.00 -0.59 -9.36
C GLY A 86 -8.88 -0.63 -10.89
N LEU A 87 -9.02 -1.81 -11.48
CA LEU A 87 -8.99 -1.99 -12.94
C LEU A 87 -10.21 -1.39 -13.64
N LEU A 88 -11.41 -1.55 -13.06
CA LEU A 88 -12.67 -1.06 -13.61
C LEU A 88 -12.86 0.45 -13.47
N SER A 89 -12.20 1.08 -12.49
CA SER A 89 -12.26 2.53 -12.25
C SER A 89 -11.66 3.38 -13.39
N GLY A 90 -11.12 2.73 -14.42
CA GLY A 90 -10.55 3.36 -15.60
C GLY A 90 -9.03 3.46 -15.51
N PRO A 91 -8.36 3.90 -16.60
CA PRO A 91 -6.93 4.10 -16.59
C PRO A 91 -6.59 5.03 -15.42
N LEU A 92 -5.89 4.50 -14.41
CA LEU A 92 -5.15 5.34 -13.50
C LEU A 92 -4.22 6.15 -14.41
N HIS A 93 -4.46 7.45 -14.50
CA HIS A 93 -3.49 8.39 -15.04
C HIS A 93 -2.28 8.28 -14.12
N LEU A 94 -1.43 7.30 -14.41
CA LEU A 94 -0.13 7.12 -13.82
C LEU A 94 0.65 8.32 -14.32
N GLY A 95 0.53 9.42 -13.57
CA GLY A 95 1.28 10.64 -13.81
C GLY A 95 2.72 10.24 -14.08
N TRP A 96 3.22 10.63 -15.24
CA TRP A 96 4.56 10.28 -15.63
C TRP A 96 5.51 10.97 -14.65
N ILE A 97 6.15 10.21 -13.77
CA ILE A 97 7.21 10.75 -12.93
C ILE A 97 8.45 10.80 -13.82
N GLN A 98 8.88 12.01 -14.14
CA GLN A 98 10.15 12.23 -14.82
C GLN A 98 11.26 11.89 -13.81
N SER A 99 12.06 10.85 -14.12
CA SER A 99 13.29 10.59 -13.37
C SER A 99 14.28 11.74 -13.62
N ARG A 100 15.24 11.97 -12.72
CA ARG A 100 16.31 12.98 -12.92
C ARG A 100 17.09 12.82 -14.24
N ASP A 101 17.02 11.65 -14.88
CA ASP A 101 17.60 11.30 -16.18
C ASP A 101 16.67 11.60 -17.38
N GLN A 102 15.63 12.44 -17.22
CA GLN A 102 14.61 12.78 -18.24
C GLN A 102 13.82 11.60 -18.85
N ARG A 103 14.08 10.34 -18.45
CA ARG A 103 13.33 9.17 -18.90
C ARG A 103 12.01 9.04 -18.14
N LEU A 104 10.91 8.95 -18.90
CA LEU A 104 9.58 8.65 -18.41
C LEU A 104 9.52 7.19 -17.92
N ARG A 105 9.40 6.97 -16.61
CA ARG A 105 9.20 5.62 -16.03
C ARG A 105 7.81 5.50 -15.46
N ARG A 106 7.17 4.35 -15.69
CA ARG A 106 5.89 4.01 -15.06
C ARG A 106 6.12 3.84 -13.56
N PRO A 107 5.44 4.61 -12.69
CA PRO A 107 5.70 4.66 -11.25
C PRO A 107 5.07 3.47 -10.51
N ILE A 108 5.23 2.25 -11.03
CA ILE A 108 4.66 1.03 -10.43
C ILE A 108 5.66 0.42 -9.44
N SER A 109 6.97 0.47 -9.75
CA SER A 109 8.01 -0.13 -8.92
C SER A 109 8.18 0.57 -7.57
N THR A 110 8.10 1.90 -7.55
CA THR A 110 8.30 2.69 -6.32
C THR A 110 7.21 2.41 -5.27
N PRO A 111 5.91 2.57 -5.54
CA PRO A 111 4.87 2.27 -4.54
C PRO A 111 4.85 0.78 -4.15
N ALA A 112 5.12 -0.14 -5.09
CA ALA A 112 5.24 -1.56 -4.76
C ALA A 112 6.40 -1.83 -3.79
N ALA A 113 7.60 -1.29 -4.07
CA ALA A 113 8.76 -1.43 -3.21
C ALA A 113 8.52 -0.76 -1.84
N THR A 114 7.88 0.40 -1.79
CA THR A 114 7.51 1.07 -0.53
C THR A 114 6.54 0.22 0.28
N GLY A 115 5.51 -0.35 -0.35
CA GLY A 115 4.54 -1.22 0.33
C GLY A 115 5.20 -2.48 0.91
N VAL A 116 6.00 -3.17 0.10
CA VAL A 116 6.75 -4.37 0.53
C VAL A 116 7.75 -4.04 1.62
N GLY A 117 8.49 -2.93 1.49
CA GLY A 117 9.46 -2.48 2.48
C GLY A 117 8.81 -2.13 3.82
N ALA A 118 7.70 -1.38 3.80
CA ALA A 118 6.95 -1.05 5.00
C ALA A 118 6.39 -2.30 5.68
N PHE A 119 5.74 -3.21 4.93
CA PHE A 119 5.24 -4.47 5.45
C PHE A 119 6.37 -5.30 6.10
N GLY A 120 7.49 -5.48 5.39
CA GLY A 120 8.63 -6.23 5.89
C GLY A 120 9.22 -5.63 7.16
N PHE A 121 9.32 -4.30 7.23
CA PHE A 121 9.80 -3.59 8.42
C PHE A 121 8.89 -3.84 9.63
N PHE A 122 7.58 -3.59 9.51
CA PHE A 122 6.64 -3.79 10.62
C PHE A 122 6.53 -5.26 11.03
N TYR A 123 6.50 -6.18 10.06
CA TYR A 123 6.49 -7.61 10.33
C TYR A 123 7.77 -8.07 11.05
N GLY A 124 8.94 -7.56 10.63
CA GLY A 124 10.21 -7.80 11.31
C GLY A 124 10.20 -7.30 12.76
N CYS A 125 9.72 -6.07 12.98
CA CYS A 125 9.55 -5.52 14.33
C CYS A 125 8.61 -6.38 15.19
N ALA A 126 7.51 -6.87 14.63
CA ALA A 126 6.59 -7.76 15.34
C ALA A 126 7.24 -9.11 15.71
N LEU A 127 8.06 -9.69 14.82
CA LEU A 127 8.79 -10.92 15.11
C LEU A 127 9.83 -10.73 16.23
N VAL A 128 10.56 -9.60 16.20
CA VAL A 128 11.51 -9.24 17.27
C VAL A 128 10.78 -9.00 18.59
N ALA A 129 9.62 -8.36 18.54
CA ALA A 129 8.80 -8.09 19.72
C ALA A 129 8.38 -9.38 20.43
N ARG A 130 7.98 -10.40 19.68
CA ARG A 130 7.66 -11.75 20.19
C ARG A 130 8.84 -12.42 20.90
N SER A 131 10.08 -12.10 20.53
CA SER A 131 11.26 -12.69 21.17
C SER A 131 11.56 -12.12 22.57
N ILE A 132 10.91 -11.01 22.95
CA ILE A 132 11.11 -10.33 24.23
C ILE A 132 9.99 -10.75 25.20
N PRO A 133 10.28 -11.48 26.30
CA PRO A 133 9.25 -12.05 27.18
C PRO A 133 8.30 -11.04 27.82
N VAL A 134 8.77 -9.80 28.04
CA VAL A 134 7.97 -8.70 28.59
C VAL A 134 6.93 -8.22 27.58
N LEU A 135 7.32 -8.16 26.31
CA LEU A 135 6.49 -7.65 25.23
C LEU A 135 5.50 -8.71 24.75
N ASP A 136 5.90 -9.98 24.74
CA ASP A 136 5.01 -11.12 24.48
C ASP A 136 3.87 -11.20 25.52
N ARG A 137 4.17 -11.04 26.82
CA ARG A 137 3.13 -10.94 27.86
C ARG A 137 2.23 -9.72 27.69
N ALA A 138 2.80 -8.57 27.33
CA ALA A 138 2.00 -7.37 27.11
C ALA A 138 1.02 -7.55 25.93
N ILE A 139 1.48 -8.14 24.83
CA ILE A 139 0.65 -8.47 23.67
C ILE A 139 -0.41 -9.51 24.05
N GLY A 140 -0.02 -10.59 24.76
CA GLY A 140 -0.94 -11.63 25.22
C GLY A 140 -2.02 -11.09 26.15
N ASN A 141 -1.66 -10.20 27.09
CA ASN A 141 -2.62 -9.57 28.00
C ASN A 141 -3.62 -8.67 27.26
N VAL A 142 -3.17 -7.91 26.25
CA VAL A 142 -4.08 -7.09 25.42
C VAL A 142 -4.97 -7.98 24.54
N LEU A 143 -4.43 -9.06 23.98
CA LEU A 143 -5.23 -10.01 23.21
C LEU A 143 -6.31 -10.68 24.08
N ALA A 144 -6.02 -10.98 25.34
CA ALA A 144 -7.00 -11.53 26.28
C ALA A 144 -8.21 -10.59 26.48
N PHE A 145 -8.00 -9.26 26.49
CA PHE A 145 -9.10 -8.28 26.53
C PHE A 145 -9.97 -8.29 25.27
N THR A 146 -9.45 -8.80 24.15
CA THR A 146 -10.19 -8.85 22.88
C THR A 146 -11.21 -9.99 22.89
N GLU A 147 -11.03 -11.01 23.75
CA GLU A 147 -12.00 -12.10 23.92
C GLU A 147 -13.17 -11.72 24.86
N GLU A 148 -13.01 -10.73 25.74
CA GLU A 148 -14.05 -10.28 26.68
C GLU A 148 -14.86 -9.05 26.22
N GLY A 149 -14.41 -8.35 25.18
CA GLY A 149 -15.04 -7.11 24.69
C GLY A 149 -16.34 -7.35 23.90
N SER A 150 -17.40 -6.61 24.22
CA SER A 150 -18.67 -6.72 23.48
C SER A 150 -18.53 -6.19 22.05
N THR A 151 -18.65 -7.11 21.09
CA THR A 151 -18.51 -6.87 19.65
C THR A 151 -19.34 -5.68 19.11
N PRO A 152 -20.59 -5.41 19.58
CA PRO A 152 -21.38 -4.28 19.10
C PRO A 152 -20.82 -2.90 19.53
N LEU A 153 -20.22 -2.80 20.71
CA LEU A 153 -19.72 -1.53 21.25
C LEU A 153 -18.40 -1.11 20.60
N ILE A 154 -17.56 -2.10 20.26
CA ILE A 154 -16.34 -1.93 19.48
C ILE A 154 -16.69 -1.52 18.05
N LEU A 155 -17.69 -2.16 17.44
CA LEU A 155 -18.20 -1.78 16.11
C LEU A 155 -18.71 -0.33 16.07
N ALA A 156 -19.41 0.11 17.12
CA ALA A 156 -19.94 1.46 17.21
C ALA A 156 -18.86 2.55 17.40
N THR A 157 -17.67 2.20 17.89
CA THR A 157 -16.58 3.16 18.16
C THR A 157 -15.49 3.17 17.08
N THR A 158 -15.43 2.13 16.24
CA THR A 158 -14.35 1.96 15.24
C THR A 158 -14.81 2.25 13.80
N LEU A 159 -16.12 2.36 13.56
CA LEU A 159 -16.72 2.82 12.28
C LEU A 159 -16.87 4.35 12.26
#